data_AF-A0A945DN17-F1
#
_entry.id   AF-A0A945DN17-F1
#
_cell.length_a   1.000
_cell.length_b   1.000
_cell.length_c   1.000
_cell.angle_alpha   90.00
_cell.angle_beta   90.00
_cell.angle_gamma   90.00
#
_symmetry.space_group_name_H-M   'P 1'
#
loop_
_entity.id
_entity.type
_entity.pdbx_description
1 polymer ?
#
loop_
_entity_poly.entity_id
_entity_poly.type
_entity_poly.pdbx_seq_one_letter_code
_entity_poly.pdbx_strand_id
1 'polypeptide(L)'
;MLLKTLLGSLFFVAGLAGAMEPRSSVDVPTDAGVSTKQAPIDWQFPKDREIEEGTLTIHAPQVVSWEDFEKASLLIAVEFQSNKKDAPRIYATVELSNQTEIDMAQRLVIITEPRVERVVVAEERMQEYAAKLSSALQRDRITIPLDIFLVSLAHDVLESEENDGFNPNPPDILVADSPTIILNISGEPLVMPMASTGYSIIGNSNWPLLKLTKSENYYLLHKQTWWKTENLDGPWQKMAGAPAGLDALDPEGEFSQFLTQTANTGDVSIHHVTKPPELITIDGEPEIEAIEEAQGLSFVSNTQSPLFVYKSTVYFLASGRWFATNDLQSGTWKMLRKLPGVFSNIPADHGMGYVRASVPDTLEARTALLEASLPEKKTVP
;
A
#
# COMPACT_ATOMS: atom_id res chain seq x y z
N MET A 1 16.84 5.69 -59.88
CA MET A 1 16.29 4.32 -59.79
C MET A 1 16.90 3.70 -58.54
N LEU A 2 16.05 3.23 -57.61
CA LEU A 2 16.39 2.48 -56.39
C LEU A 2 17.19 3.21 -55.28
N LEU A 3 16.45 3.71 -54.28
CA LEU A 3 16.70 3.30 -52.89
C LEU A 3 15.37 3.36 -52.12
N LYS A 4 14.70 2.20 -52.08
CA LYS A 4 13.55 1.93 -51.22
C LYS A 4 14.05 1.20 -49.97
N THR A 5 13.25 1.30 -48.91
CA THR A 5 13.18 0.45 -47.71
C THR A 5 14.28 0.60 -46.65
N LEU A 6 14.02 1.49 -45.69
CA LEU A 6 14.17 1.21 -44.26
C LEU A 6 12.95 1.82 -43.56
N LEU A 7 11.87 1.06 -43.46
CA LEU A 7 10.78 1.34 -42.52
C LEU A 7 11.11 0.53 -41.27
N GLY A 8 11.68 1.20 -40.26
CA GLY A 8 11.85 0.64 -38.94
C GLY A 8 10.51 0.58 -38.24
N SER A 9 10.06 -0.63 -37.91
CA SER A 9 8.93 -0.89 -37.04
C SER A 9 9.22 -0.32 -35.65
N LEU A 10 8.71 0.88 -35.35
CA LEU A 10 8.43 1.26 -33.97
C LEU A 10 7.11 0.58 -33.58
N PHE A 11 7.20 -0.52 -32.84
CA PHE A 11 6.07 -1.05 -32.09
C PHE A 11 5.69 -0.02 -31.04
N PHE A 12 4.59 0.69 -31.29
CA PHE A 12 3.91 1.50 -30.29
C PHE A 12 3.17 0.53 -29.36
N VAL A 13 3.79 0.18 -28.24
CA VAL A 13 3.04 -0.38 -27.10
C VAL A 13 2.34 0.82 -26.48
N ALA A 14 1.16 1.15 -26.99
CA ALA A 14 0.18 1.93 -26.24
C ALA A 14 -0.24 1.05 -25.06
N GLY A 15 0.55 1.09 -23.99
CA GLY A 15 0.08 0.64 -22.69
C GLY A 15 -1.15 1.47 -22.39
N LEU A 16 -2.30 0.82 -22.24
CA LEU A 16 -3.42 1.39 -21.49
C LEU A 16 -2.89 1.72 -20.09
N ALA A 17 -2.30 2.90 -19.93
CA ALA A 17 -2.24 3.56 -18.66
C ALA A 17 -3.68 3.94 -18.35
N GLY A 18 -4.37 3.06 -17.62
CA GLY A 18 -5.58 3.45 -16.93
C GLY A 18 -5.21 4.65 -16.07
N ALA A 19 -5.66 5.83 -16.48
CA ALA A 19 -5.67 7.00 -15.63
C ALA A 19 -6.46 6.58 -14.38
N MET A 20 -5.76 6.46 -13.26
CA MET A 20 -6.37 6.20 -11.97
C MET A 20 -7.15 7.48 -11.64
N GLU A 21 -8.45 7.47 -11.92
CA GLU A 21 -9.34 8.57 -11.57
C GLU A 21 -9.36 8.74 -10.04
N PRO A 22 -9.42 9.98 -9.51
CA PRO A 22 -10.03 10.18 -8.20
C PRO A 22 -11.49 9.76 -8.30
N ARG A 23 -11.86 8.69 -7.57
CA ARG A 23 -13.24 8.22 -7.46
C ARG A 23 -14.11 9.33 -6.86
N SER A 24 -14.88 10.01 -7.71
CA SER A 24 -16.01 10.85 -7.29
C SER A 24 -17.30 10.12 -7.66
N SER A 25 -17.61 9.08 -6.89
CA SER A 25 -18.95 8.56 -6.73
C SER A 25 -19.11 8.25 -5.25
N VAL A 26 -20.17 8.81 -4.68
CA VAL A 26 -20.62 8.53 -3.32
C VAL A 26 -20.93 7.05 -3.21
N ASP A 27 -19.91 6.27 -2.87
CA ASP A 27 -20.08 5.13 -2.00
C ASP A 27 -19.91 5.71 -0.59
N VAL A 28 -20.99 5.66 0.20
CA VAL A 28 -20.87 5.58 1.67
C VAL A 28 -19.69 4.65 1.95
N PRO A 29 -18.78 4.92 2.93
CA PRO A 29 -17.78 3.94 3.34
C PRO A 29 -18.51 2.70 3.83
N THR A 30 -18.84 1.83 2.89
CA THR A 30 -19.56 0.58 3.10
C THR A 30 -18.42 -0.36 3.34
N ASP A 31 -17.99 -0.45 4.59
CA ASP A 31 -16.83 -1.20 4.99
C ASP A 31 -15.64 -0.91 4.05
N ALA A 32 -14.77 0.02 4.46
CA ALA A 32 -13.36 -0.33 4.34
C ALA A 32 -13.24 -1.60 5.16
N GLY A 33 -13.51 -2.74 4.49
CA GLY A 33 -13.45 -4.03 5.09
C GLY A 33 -12.06 -4.06 5.61
N VAL A 34 -11.93 -3.95 6.94
CA VAL A 34 -11.11 -4.88 7.65
C VAL A 34 -11.50 -6.18 7.00
N SER A 35 -10.71 -6.60 6.02
CA SER A 35 -10.77 -7.96 5.57
C SER A 35 -10.35 -8.67 6.85
N THR A 36 -11.35 -9.04 7.65
CA THR A 36 -11.35 -10.26 8.42
C THR A 36 -11.29 -11.36 7.37
N LYS A 37 -10.21 -11.36 6.56
CA LYS A 37 -9.77 -12.49 5.78
C LYS A 37 -9.50 -13.47 6.89
N GLN A 38 -10.48 -14.34 7.08
CA GLN A 38 -10.39 -15.46 7.99
C GLN A 38 -9.00 -16.04 7.78
N ALA A 39 -8.23 -16.18 8.88
CA ALA A 39 -6.85 -16.62 8.81
C ALA A 39 -6.80 -17.81 7.83
N PRO A 40 -5.91 -17.80 6.83
CA PRO A 40 -5.94 -18.76 5.72
C PRO A 40 -5.87 -20.22 6.19
N ILE A 41 -5.47 -20.42 7.45
CA ILE A 41 -5.52 -21.66 8.19
C ILE A 41 -6.28 -21.47 9.50
N ASP A 42 -6.89 -22.54 10.02
CA ASP A 42 -7.50 -22.58 11.34
C ASP A 42 -6.42 -22.48 12.44
N TRP A 43 -6.08 -21.24 12.79
CA TRP A 43 -5.08 -20.85 13.80
C TRP A 43 -5.70 -20.80 15.21
N GLN A 44 -6.47 -21.82 15.56
CA GLN A 44 -7.03 -21.98 16.90
C GLN A 44 -6.13 -22.87 17.74
N PHE A 45 -5.77 -22.41 18.93
CA PHE A 45 -4.99 -23.16 19.91
C PHE A 45 -5.63 -22.99 21.30
N PRO A 46 -5.45 -23.96 22.22
CA PRO A 46 -4.68 -25.19 22.04
C PRO A 46 -5.35 -26.22 21.12
N LYS A 47 -4.58 -27.20 20.64
CA LYS A 47 -5.05 -28.33 19.82
C LYS A 47 -4.80 -29.65 20.53
N ASP A 48 -5.83 -30.46 20.69
CA ASP A 48 -5.71 -31.80 21.27
C ASP A 48 -5.42 -32.85 20.18
N ARG A 49 -4.57 -33.81 20.54
CA ARG A 49 -4.21 -34.95 19.70
C ARG A 49 -4.24 -36.22 20.53
N GLU A 50 -5.11 -37.13 20.14
CA GLU A 50 -5.12 -38.49 20.69
C GLU A 50 -3.90 -39.27 20.21
N ILE A 51 -3.18 -39.87 21.16
CA ILE A 51 -2.11 -40.83 20.92
C ILE A 51 -2.39 -42.10 21.73
N GLU A 52 -1.73 -43.22 21.40
CA GLU A 52 -2.05 -44.55 21.95
C GLU A 52 -2.11 -44.58 23.50
N GLU A 53 -1.26 -43.78 24.17
CA GLU A 53 -1.12 -43.77 25.62
C GLU A 53 -1.83 -42.62 26.34
N GLY A 54 -2.52 -41.71 25.63
CA GLY A 54 -3.15 -40.52 26.22
C GLY A 54 -3.46 -39.41 25.23
N THR A 55 -3.83 -38.25 25.76
CA THR A 55 -4.10 -37.03 24.98
C THR A 55 -2.92 -36.06 25.09
N LEU A 56 -2.43 -35.57 23.95
CA LEU A 56 -1.43 -34.52 23.86
C LEU A 56 -2.11 -33.19 23.49
N THR A 57 -2.05 -32.21 24.38
CA THR A 57 -2.52 -30.84 24.14
C THR A 57 -1.35 -29.98 23.70
N ILE A 58 -1.46 -29.36 22.53
CA ILE A 58 -0.42 -28.54 21.90
C ILE A 58 -0.86 -27.09 21.96
N HIS A 59 -0.05 -26.22 22.57
CA HIS A 59 -0.31 -24.77 22.61
C HIS A 59 0.23 -24.05 21.39
N ALA A 60 -0.12 -22.77 21.23
CA ALA A 60 0.33 -21.96 20.11
C ALA A 60 1.88 -21.90 20.07
N PRO A 61 2.51 -22.12 18.91
CA PRO A 61 3.95 -21.98 18.77
C PRO A 61 4.37 -20.52 18.90
N GLN A 62 5.50 -20.29 19.56
CA GLN A 62 6.17 -19.00 19.61
C GLN A 62 7.36 -19.00 18.67
N VAL A 63 7.46 -17.97 17.83
CA VAL A 63 8.63 -17.79 16.94
C VAL A 63 9.76 -17.18 17.75
N VAL A 64 10.88 -17.90 17.83
CA VAL A 64 12.07 -17.48 18.58
C VAL A 64 13.06 -16.75 17.67
N SER A 65 13.27 -17.27 16.46
CA SER A 65 14.12 -16.64 15.45
C SER A 65 13.70 -17.05 14.04
N TRP A 66 14.04 -16.22 13.06
CA TRP A 66 13.88 -16.53 11.64
C TRP A 66 15.09 -16.02 10.86
N GLU A 67 16.13 -16.84 10.83
CA GLU A 67 17.43 -16.51 10.22
C GLU A 67 17.29 -16.48 8.70
N ASP A 68 17.69 -15.36 8.09
CA ASP A 68 17.66 -15.09 6.65
C ASP A 68 16.31 -15.34 5.96
N PHE A 69 15.21 -15.40 6.73
CA PHE A 69 13.89 -15.85 6.29
C PHE A 69 13.87 -17.28 5.72
N GLU A 70 14.90 -18.07 6.01
CA GLU A 70 15.08 -19.44 5.51
C GLU A 70 15.05 -20.48 6.62
N LYS A 71 15.45 -20.15 7.85
CA LYS A 71 15.45 -21.10 8.97
C LYS A 71 14.74 -20.53 10.18
N ALA A 72 13.69 -21.20 10.62
CA ALA A 72 12.93 -20.80 11.81
C ALA A 72 13.29 -21.66 13.02
N SER A 73 13.32 -21.02 14.19
CA SER A 73 13.32 -21.68 15.50
C SER A 73 12.01 -21.36 16.22
N LEU A 74 11.32 -22.38 16.70
CA LEU A 74 10.05 -22.26 17.41
C LEU A 74 10.12 -22.89 18.79
N LEU A 75 9.33 -22.34 19.72
CA LEU A 75 9.08 -22.90 21.03
C LEU A 75 7.60 -23.26 21.18
N ILE A 76 7.31 -24.49 21.59
CA ILE A 76 5.93 -24.98 21.77
C ILE A 76 5.76 -25.55 23.18
N ALA A 77 4.78 -25.03 23.92
CA ALA A 77 4.34 -25.67 25.16
C ALA A 77 3.38 -26.83 24.85
N VAL A 78 3.57 -27.96 25.51
CA VAL A 78 2.71 -29.14 25.37
C VAL A 78 2.33 -29.71 26.73
N GLU A 79 1.14 -30.28 26.78
CA GLU A 79 0.64 -31.03 27.93
C GLU A 79 0.33 -32.46 27.50
N PHE A 80 0.71 -33.45 28.31
CA PHE A 80 0.36 -34.84 28.06
C PHE A 80 -0.42 -35.41 29.25
N GLN A 81 -1.58 -35.98 28.96
CA GLN A 81 -2.43 -36.66 29.91
C GLN A 81 -2.52 -38.14 29.55
N SER A 82 -1.90 -39.01 30.37
CA SER A 82 -1.94 -40.45 30.12
C SER A 82 -3.32 -41.05 30.39
N ASN A 83 -3.68 -42.10 29.65
CA ASN A 83 -4.85 -42.95 29.85
C ASN A 83 -4.76 -43.82 31.12
N LYS A 84 -3.58 -43.89 31.76
CA LYS A 84 -3.42 -44.59 33.03
C LYS A 84 -4.17 -43.86 34.14
N LYS A 85 -4.89 -44.62 34.96
CA LYS A 85 -5.63 -44.09 36.10
C LYS A 85 -4.68 -43.35 37.06
N ASP A 86 -5.09 -42.16 37.49
CA ASP A 86 -4.37 -41.28 38.42
C ASP A 86 -2.96 -40.84 37.94
N ALA A 87 -2.69 -40.91 36.63
CA ALA A 87 -1.44 -40.40 36.07
C ALA A 87 -1.40 -38.87 36.11
N PRO A 88 -0.31 -38.25 36.62
CA PRO A 88 -0.18 -36.81 36.66
C PRO A 88 -0.13 -36.23 35.25
N ARG A 89 -0.63 -35.01 35.10
CA ARG A 89 -0.47 -34.25 33.86
C ARG A 89 0.97 -33.80 33.71
N ILE A 90 1.46 -33.94 32.49
CA ILE A 90 2.86 -33.73 32.14
C ILE A 90 2.95 -32.44 31.34
N TYR A 91 3.88 -31.56 31.71
CA TYR A 91 4.14 -30.32 30.99
C TYR A 91 5.55 -30.35 30.41
N ALA A 92 5.66 -29.96 29.15
CA ALA A 92 6.95 -29.87 28.47
C ALA A 92 6.98 -28.69 27.51
N THR A 93 8.19 -28.24 27.21
CA THR A 93 8.47 -27.28 26.16
C THR A 93 9.29 -27.95 25.09
N VAL A 94 8.92 -27.76 23.83
CA VAL A 94 9.53 -28.39 22.67
C VAL A 94 10.10 -27.31 21.76
N GLU A 95 11.38 -27.42 21.46
CA GLU A 95 12.07 -26.58 20.50
C GLU A 95 12.07 -27.28 19.14
N LEU A 96 11.51 -26.61 18.14
CA LEU A 96 11.51 -27.05 16.76
C LEU A 96 12.39 -26.14 15.92
N SER A 97 13.16 -26.72 15.01
CA SER A 97 13.85 -25.94 13.98
C SER A 97 13.79 -26.62 12.62
N ASN A 98 13.56 -25.85 11.55
CA ASN A 98 13.89 -26.27 10.18
C ASN A 98 13.78 -25.12 9.17
N GLN A 99 13.94 -25.47 7.89
CA GLN A 99 13.80 -24.61 6.73
C GLN A 99 12.36 -24.11 6.55
N THR A 100 12.25 -22.92 5.99
CA THR A 100 10.97 -22.25 5.71
C THR A 100 10.82 -21.90 4.25
N GLU A 101 9.59 -22.04 3.77
CA GLU A 101 9.10 -21.49 2.51
C GLU A 101 8.02 -20.44 2.81
N ILE A 102 7.99 -19.37 2.03
CA ILE A 102 7.02 -18.28 2.21
C ILE A 102 6.02 -18.34 1.06
N ASP A 103 4.74 -18.49 1.40
CA ASP A 103 3.64 -18.26 0.48
C ASP A 103 3.05 -16.86 0.76
N MET A 104 3.51 -15.87 -0.01
CA MET A 104 3.02 -14.49 0.13
C MET A 104 1.57 -14.33 -0.31
N ALA A 105 1.09 -15.15 -1.25
CA ALA A 105 -0.29 -15.06 -1.74
C ALA A 105 -1.28 -15.48 -0.65
N GLN A 106 -0.91 -16.49 0.13
CA GLN A 106 -1.68 -16.93 1.30
C GLN A 106 -1.23 -16.31 2.62
N ARG A 107 -0.15 -15.52 2.65
CA ARG A 107 0.49 -15.00 3.87
C ARG A 107 0.84 -16.10 4.87
N LEU A 108 1.50 -17.16 4.41
CA LEU A 108 1.87 -18.32 5.23
C LEU A 108 3.38 -18.55 5.21
N VAL A 109 3.93 -18.93 6.36
CA VAL A 109 5.25 -19.53 6.49
C VAL A 109 5.07 -21.04 6.65
N ILE A 110 5.67 -21.80 5.74
CA ILE A 110 5.64 -23.26 5.70
C ILE A 110 6.98 -23.77 6.19
N ILE A 111 7.00 -24.43 7.34
CA ILE A 111 8.18 -25.08 7.89
C ILE A 111 8.21 -26.50 7.33
N THR A 112 9.23 -26.83 6.54
CA THR A 112 9.38 -28.14 5.91
C THR A 112 10.17 -29.08 6.81
N GLU A 113 9.73 -30.34 6.93
CA GLU A 113 10.38 -31.39 7.72
C GLU A 113 10.73 -31.03 9.18
N PRO A 114 9.90 -30.30 9.95
CA PRO A 114 10.25 -29.77 11.28
C PRO A 114 10.97 -30.78 12.18
N ARG A 115 12.13 -30.38 12.73
CA ARG A 115 12.96 -31.22 13.58
C ARG A 115 12.81 -30.81 15.03
N VAL A 116 12.62 -31.80 15.90
CA VAL A 116 12.64 -31.60 17.36
C VAL A 116 14.09 -31.56 17.82
N GLU A 117 14.56 -30.36 18.15
CA GLU A 117 15.94 -30.14 18.63
C GLU A 117 16.06 -30.50 20.10
N ARG A 118 15.05 -30.11 20.89
CA ARG A 118 15.07 -30.28 22.34
C ARG A 118 13.67 -30.41 22.91
N VAL A 119 13.52 -31.28 23.91
CA VAL A 119 12.33 -31.38 24.75
C VAL A 119 12.76 -31.14 26.19
N VAL A 120 12.24 -30.09 26.80
CA VAL A 120 12.45 -29.75 28.21
C VAL A 120 11.20 -30.15 28.98
N VAL A 121 11.34 -31.12 29.88
CA VAL A 121 10.27 -31.60 30.75
C VAL A 121 10.43 -30.99 32.14
N ALA A 122 9.32 -30.64 32.80
CA ALA A 122 9.35 -30.00 34.11
C ALA A 122 9.83 -30.93 35.24
N GLU A 123 9.76 -32.26 35.08
CA GLU A 123 10.12 -33.25 36.10
C GLU A 123 11.15 -34.27 35.59
N GLU A 124 12.07 -34.73 36.43
CA GLU A 124 13.22 -35.58 36.02
C GLU A 124 12.81 -37.01 35.60
N ARG A 125 11.67 -37.51 36.09
CA ARG A 125 11.13 -38.86 35.80
C ARG A 125 10.57 -39.01 34.37
N MET A 126 10.78 -37.99 33.53
CA MET A 126 10.02 -37.76 32.31
C MET A 126 10.83 -37.81 31.02
N GLN A 127 12.14 -38.01 31.11
CA GLN A 127 13.00 -38.21 29.94
C GLN A 127 12.54 -39.40 29.07
N GLU A 128 11.91 -40.42 29.66
CA GLU A 128 11.33 -41.55 28.90
C GLU A 128 10.19 -41.13 27.97
N TYR A 129 9.50 -40.01 28.25
CA TYR A 129 8.43 -39.46 27.41
C TYR A 129 8.97 -38.50 26.34
N ALA A 130 10.20 -38.00 26.46
CA ALA A 130 10.77 -37.06 25.50
C ALA A 130 10.77 -37.65 24.08
N ALA A 131 11.23 -38.89 23.91
CA ALA A 131 11.22 -39.56 22.60
C ALA A 131 9.81 -39.74 22.03
N LYS A 132 8.82 -40.00 22.90
CA LYS A 132 7.41 -40.16 22.50
C LYS A 132 6.80 -38.83 22.08
N LEU A 133 7.03 -37.77 22.85
CA LEU A 133 6.59 -36.41 22.52
C LEU A 133 7.23 -35.93 21.21
N SER A 134 8.53 -36.18 21.01
CA SER A 134 9.21 -35.87 19.76
C SER A 134 8.57 -36.57 18.56
N SER A 135 8.29 -37.87 18.68
CA SER A 135 7.62 -38.64 17.63
C SER A 135 6.18 -38.14 17.38
N ALA A 136 5.43 -37.82 18.43
CA ALA A 136 4.06 -37.31 18.33
C ALA A 136 3.98 -35.91 17.71
N LEU A 137 5.06 -35.12 17.76
CA LEU A 137 5.14 -33.78 17.18
C LEU A 137 5.78 -33.77 15.79
N GLN A 138 6.37 -34.87 15.35
CA GLN A 138 6.93 -34.98 14.02
C GLN A 138 5.83 -34.81 12.95
N ARG A 139 6.11 -33.95 11.98
CA ARG A 139 5.23 -33.61 10.85
C ARG A 139 6.10 -33.46 9.61
N ASP A 140 5.50 -33.67 8.44
CA ASP A 140 6.16 -33.34 7.16
C ASP A 140 6.19 -31.82 6.94
N ARG A 141 5.18 -31.12 7.47
CA ARG A 141 5.05 -29.67 7.37
C ARG A 141 4.28 -29.07 8.54
N ILE A 142 4.67 -27.87 8.95
CA ILE A 142 3.90 -27.00 9.84
C ILE A 142 3.67 -25.69 9.09
N THR A 143 2.46 -25.15 9.18
CA THR A 143 2.11 -23.89 8.54
C THR A 143 1.69 -22.90 9.61
N ILE A 144 2.23 -21.69 9.54
CA ILE A 144 2.02 -20.60 10.50
C ILE A 144 1.69 -19.34 9.69
N PRO A 145 0.72 -18.50 10.11
CA PRO A 145 0.48 -17.23 9.45
C PRO A 145 1.73 -16.36 9.49
N LEU A 146 2.06 -15.72 8.37
CA LEU A 146 3.20 -14.81 8.25
C LEU A 146 3.16 -13.71 9.32
N ASP A 147 1.98 -13.18 9.60
CA ASP A 147 1.77 -12.14 10.60
C ASP A 147 2.24 -12.54 12.01
N ILE A 148 2.20 -13.85 12.36
CA ILE A 148 2.73 -14.34 13.64
C ILE A 148 4.25 -14.24 13.68
N PHE A 149 4.94 -14.55 12.57
CA PHE A 149 6.39 -14.36 12.45
C PHE A 149 6.76 -12.88 12.55
N LEU A 150 6.09 -12.03 11.77
CA LEU A 150 6.37 -10.59 11.75
C LEU A 150 6.20 -9.96 13.13
N VAL A 151 5.07 -10.21 13.81
CA VAL A 151 4.81 -9.64 15.14
C VAL A 151 5.79 -10.18 16.19
N SER A 152 6.15 -11.47 16.13
CA SER A 152 7.08 -12.06 17.11
C SER A 152 8.48 -11.46 17.01
N LEU A 153 8.92 -11.12 15.79
CA LEU A 153 10.28 -10.62 15.53
C LEU A 153 10.38 -9.09 15.51
N ALA A 154 9.24 -8.39 15.49
CA ALA A 154 9.21 -6.93 15.38
C ALA A 154 10.00 -6.20 16.49
N HIS A 155 10.09 -6.80 17.68
CA HIS A 155 10.83 -6.19 18.79
C HIS A 155 12.35 -6.17 18.55
N ASP A 156 12.88 -7.14 17.80
CA ASP A 156 14.31 -7.27 17.50
C ASP A 156 14.75 -6.39 16.32
N VAL A 157 13.78 -5.78 15.61
CA VAL A 157 14.04 -4.82 14.56
C VAL A 157 14.63 -3.55 15.18
N LEU A 158 15.94 -3.40 15.04
CA LEU A 158 16.62 -2.14 15.30
C LEU A 158 16.33 -1.18 14.16
N GLU A 159 16.14 0.11 14.47
CA GLU A 159 16.07 1.14 13.45
C GLU A 159 17.33 1.07 12.60
N SER A 160 17.18 0.89 11.28
CA SER A 160 18.32 0.97 10.38
C SER A 160 18.92 2.37 10.48
N GLU A 161 20.24 2.48 10.60
CA GLU A 161 20.90 3.76 10.44
C GLU A 161 20.57 4.39 9.08
N GLU A 162 20.64 5.72 9.07
CA GLU A 162 20.13 6.60 8.03
C GLU A 162 20.42 6.07 6.61
N ASN A 163 19.36 5.91 5.81
CA ASN A 163 19.53 5.69 4.38
C ASN A 163 19.94 7.02 3.74
N ASP A 164 21.24 7.30 3.74
CA ASP A 164 21.86 8.53 3.24
C ASP A 164 21.58 8.83 1.75
N GLY A 165 21.03 7.85 1.02
CA GLY A 165 20.65 7.97 -0.38
C GLY A 165 19.29 8.62 -0.64
N PHE A 166 18.52 8.99 0.39
CA PHE A 166 17.16 9.48 0.22
C PHE A 166 17.08 11.02 0.03
N ASN A 167 16.33 11.49 -0.96
CA ASN A 167 16.11 12.93 -1.18
C ASN A 167 15.24 13.53 -0.05
N PRO A 168 15.77 14.43 0.80
CA PRO A 168 15.03 14.99 1.92
C PRO A 168 14.04 16.09 1.49
N ASN A 169 14.12 16.55 0.23
CA ASN A 169 13.24 17.60 -0.25
C ASN A 169 11.82 17.05 -0.41
N PRO A 170 10.79 17.77 0.10
CA PRO A 170 9.42 17.40 -0.16
C PRO A 170 9.14 17.43 -1.67
N PRO A 171 8.25 16.56 -2.18
CA PRO A 171 7.64 16.81 -3.48
C PRO A 171 6.89 18.15 -3.44
N ASP A 172 6.56 18.70 -4.61
CA ASP A 172 5.64 19.82 -4.67
C ASP A 172 4.30 19.35 -4.11
N ILE A 173 3.82 19.94 -3.01
CA ILE A 173 2.55 19.58 -2.37
C ILE A 173 1.57 20.73 -2.63
N LEU A 174 0.46 20.42 -3.29
CA LEU A 174 -0.61 21.36 -3.61
C LEU A 174 -1.82 21.07 -2.75
N VAL A 175 -2.45 22.11 -2.23
CA VAL A 175 -3.71 22.01 -1.48
C VAL A 175 -4.81 22.69 -2.28
N ALA A 176 -5.92 21.98 -2.45
CA ALA A 176 -7.11 22.48 -3.13
C ALA A 176 -8.35 22.27 -2.25
N ASP A 177 -9.25 23.23 -2.25
CA ASP A 177 -10.54 23.22 -1.54
C ASP A 177 -11.72 22.80 -2.43
N SER A 178 -11.40 22.36 -3.65
CA SER A 178 -12.35 21.98 -4.68
C SER A 178 -11.77 20.93 -5.62
N PRO A 179 -12.61 20.14 -6.31
CA PRO A 179 -12.17 19.15 -7.29
C PRO A 179 -11.16 19.75 -8.29
N THR A 180 -9.95 19.20 -8.32
CA THR A 180 -8.82 19.76 -9.09
C THR A 180 -8.15 18.70 -9.96
N ILE A 181 -7.95 19.03 -11.23
CA ILE A 181 -7.16 18.27 -12.19
C ILE A 181 -5.72 18.77 -12.16
N ILE A 182 -4.77 17.86 -11.95
CA ILE A 182 -3.36 18.11 -12.21
C ILE A 182 -3.05 17.75 -13.66
N LEU A 183 -2.88 18.77 -14.50
CA LEU A 183 -2.42 18.65 -15.88
C LEU A 183 -0.90 18.64 -15.90
N ASN A 184 -0.31 17.46 -15.91
CA ASN A 184 1.13 17.30 -16.01
C ASN A 184 1.55 17.18 -17.47
N ILE A 185 2.41 18.11 -17.91
CA ILE A 185 3.14 18.03 -19.17
C ILE A 185 4.62 17.90 -18.80
N SER A 186 5.17 16.69 -18.96
CA SER A 186 6.53 16.42 -18.51
C SER A 186 7.57 17.04 -19.45
N GLY A 187 8.14 18.17 -19.02
CA GLY A 187 9.12 18.93 -19.82
C GLY A 187 8.47 19.82 -20.89
N GLU A 188 9.18 20.09 -21.98
CA GLU A 188 8.63 20.87 -23.10
C GLU A 188 7.50 20.11 -23.82
N PRO A 189 6.38 20.75 -24.21
CA PRO A 189 5.28 20.06 -24.88
C PRO A 189 5.69 19.34 -26.17
N LEU A 190 5.42 18.03 -26.24
CA LEU A 190 5.65 17.22 -27.43
C LEU A 190 4.45 17.31 -28.37
N VAL A 191 4.51 18.24 -29.32
CA VAL A 191 3.40 18.53 -30.24
C VAL A 191 3.42 17.58 -31.44
N MET A 192 2.40 16.73 -31.59
CA MET A 192 2.26 15.79 -32.71
C MET A 192 1.04 16.14 -33.57
N PRO A 193 1.20 16.39 -34.89
CA PRO A 193 0.11 16.84 -35.74
C PRO A 193 -0.92 15.74 -35.97
N MET A 194 -2.21 16.11 -35.92
CA MET A 194 -3.32 15.22 -36.27
C MET A 194 -3.75 15.54 -37.71
N ALA A 195 -3.10 14.88 -38.68
CA ALA A 195 -3.07 15.25 -40.11
C ALA A 195 -4.43 15.53 -40.80
N SER A 196 -5.54 15.02 -40.26
CA SER A 196 -6.92 15.26 -40.75
C SER A 196 -7.64 16.45 -40.09
N THR A 197 -7.01 17.13 -39.14
CA THR A 197 -7.63 18.20 -38.35
C THR A 197 -6.76 19.45 -38.27
N GLY A 198 -7.31 20.53 -37.72
CA GLY A 198 -6.55 21.73 -37.35
C GLY A 198 -5.77 21.62 -36.04
N TYR A 199 -5.68 20.43 -35.43
CA TYR A 199 -5.12 20.21 -34.11
C TYR A 199 -3.82 19.39 -34.14
N SER A 200 -3.08 19.52 -33.06
CA SER A 200 -1.99 18.64 -32.66
C SER A 200 -2.29 18.10 -31.26
N ILE A 201 -1.90 16.87 -30.98
CA ILE A 201 -1.94 16.29 -29.63
C ILE A 201 -0.64 16.62 -28.88
N ILE A 202 -0.74 16.85 -27.57
CA ILE A 202 0.43 16.98 -26.68
C ILE A 202 0.75 15.60 -26.11
N GLY A 203 1.76 14.94 -26.67
CA GLY A 203 2.06 13.52 -26.41
C GLY A 203 2.66 13.19 -25.04
N ASN A 204 3.21 14.19 -24.34
CA ASN A 204 3.79 14.05 -22.99
C ASN A 204 2.86 14.61 -21.89
N SER A 205 1.57 14.70 -22.17
CA SER A 205 0.53 15.07 -21.21
C SER A 205 -0.07 13.82 -20.55
N ASN A 206 -0.34 13.86 -19.24
CA ASN A 206 -1.08 12.80 -18.54
C ASN A 206 -2.60 12.81 -18.84
N TRP A 207 -3.10 13.86 -19.49
CA TRP A 207 -4.48 13.97 -19.94
C TRP A 207 -4.59 14.16 -21.47
N PRO A 208 -5.71 13.77 -22.10
CA PRO A 208 -5.95 14.06 -23.50
C PRO A 208 -6.00 15.58 -23.74
N LEU A 209 -4.93 16.11 -24.32
CA LEU A 209 -4.69 17.54 -24.51
C LEU A 209 -4.37 17.84 -25.97
N LEU A 210 -5.15 18.74 -26.56
CA LEU A 210 -4.96 19.22 -27.93
C LEU A 210 -4.48 20.67 -27.95
N LYS A 211 -3.69 21.02 -28.96
CA LYS A 211 -3.32 22.40 -29.31
C LYS A 211 -3.82 22.71 -30.72
N LEU A 212 -4.51 23.83 -30.90
CA LEU A 212 -4.94 24.27 -32.23
C LEU A 212 -3.74 24.85 -33.00
N THR A 213 -3.39 24.28 -34.16
CA THR A 213 -2.12 24.51 -34.87
C THR A 213 -1.79 25.97 -35.18
N LYS A 214 -2.82 26.82 -35.36
CA LYS A 214 -2.66 28.24 -35.75
C LYS A 214 -2.82 29.22 -34.57
N SER A 215 -2.86 28.74 -33.34
CA SER A 215 -3.04 29.58 -32.15
C SER A 215 -2.42 28.96 -30.90
N GLU A 216 -2.46 29.69 -29.79
CA GLU A 216 -2.15 29.17 -28.46
C GLU A 216 -3.39 28.63 -27.73
N ASN A 217 -4.44 28.23 -28.47
CA ASN A 217 -5.58 27.57 -27.84
C ASN A 217 -5.28 26.10 -27.54
N TYR A 218 -5.43 25.74 -26.28
CA TYR A 218 -5.35 24.38 -25.76
C TYR A 218 -6.74 23.88 -25.39
N TYR A 219 -6.98 22.59 -25.62
CA TYR A 219 -8.24 21.92 -25.34
C TYR A 219 -7.99 20.63 -24.58
N LEU A 220 -8.49 20.56 -23.35
CA LEU A 220 -8.38 19.41 -22.47
C LEU A 220 -9.71 18.66 -22.45
N LEU A 221 -9.67 17.34 -22.60
CA LEU A 221 -10.84 16.48 -22.43
C LEU A 221 -10.76 15.76 -21.07
N HIS A 222 -11.75 15.99 -20.20
CA HIS A 222 -11.90 15.28 -18.93
C HIS A 222 -13.33 14.79 -18.76
N LYS A 223 -13.52 13.47 -18.59
CA LYS A 223 -14.83 12.82 -18.39
C LYS A 223 -15.89 13.36 -19.37
N GLN A 224 -15.53 13.41 -20.67
CA GLN A 224 -16.37 13.87 -21.79
C GLN A 224 -16.65 15.39 -21.83
N THR A 225 -16.17 16.17 -20.86
CA THR A 225 -16.27 17.63 -20.85
C THR A 225 -14.98 18.25 -21.38
N TRP A 226 -15.15 19.21 -22.28
CA TRP A 226 -14.06 19.96 -22.87
C TRP A 226 -13.76 21.24 -22.09
N TRP A 227 -12.48 21.54 -21.95
CA TRP A 227 -11.98 22.77 -21.35
C TRP A 227 -11.04 23.45 -22.31
N LYS A 228 -11.09 24.78 -22.38
CA LYS A 228 -10.29 25.61 -23.28
C LYS A 228 -9.45 26.60 -22.50
N THR A 229 -8.21 26.84 -22.93
CA THR A 229 -7.41 27.97 -22.45
C THR A 229 -6.51 28.50 -23.57
N GLU A 230 -6.05 29.75 -23.43
CA GLU A 230 -4.99 30.34 -24.27
C GLU A 230 -3.60 30.25 -23.61
N ASN A 231 -3.55 29.85 -22.33
CA ASN A 231 -2.35 29.65 -21.54
C ASN A 231 -2.54 28.41 -20.65
N LEU A 232 -1.60 27.48 -20.64
CA LEU A 232 -1.70 26.25 -19.86
C LEU A 232 -1.91 26.51 -18.35
N ASP A 233 -1.41 27.63 -17.85
CA ASP A 233 -1.61 28.07 -16.45
C ASP A 233 -3.01 28.67 -16.19
N GLY A 234 -3.86 28.72 -17.22
CA GLY A 234 -5.22 29.22 -17.16
C GLY A 234 -5.37 30.71 -17.52
N PRO A 235 -6.61 31.25 -17.40
CA PRO A 235 -7.80 30.57 -16.91
C PRO A 235 -8.37 29.54 -17.89
N TRP A 236 -8.80 28.39 -17.37
CA TRP A 236 -9.49 27.35 -18.14
C TRP A 236 -11.00 27.60 -18.17
N GLN A 237 -11.59 27.46 -19.35
CA GLN A 237 -13.02 27.69 -19.60
C GLN A 237 -13.71 26.39 -19.99
N LYS A 238 -14.73 26.01 -19.24
CA LYS A 238 -15.61 24.88 -19.55
C LYS A 238 -16.34 25.14 -20.87
N MET A 239 -16.35 24.16 -21.76
CA MET A 239 -17.04 24.23 -23.04
C MET A 239 -18.35 23.43 -23.02
N ALA A 240 -19.37 23.94 -23.71
CA ALA A 240 -20.66 23.27 -23.86
C ALA A 240 -20.64 22.10 -24.87
N GLY A 241 -19.55 21.92 -25.61
CA GLY A 241 -19.41 20.90 -26.64
C GLY A 241 -17.97 20.77 -27.12
N ALA A 242 -17.77 19.85 -28.06
CA ALA A 242 -16.44 19.58 -28.61
C ALA A 242 -15.89 20.78 -29.41
N PRO A 243 -14.55 20.95 -29.42
CA PRO A 243 -13.88 21.88 -30.32
C PRO A 243 -14.26 21.62 -31.78
N ALA A 244 -14.44 22.69 -32.55
CA ALA A 244 -14.85 22.57 -33.96
C ALA A 244 -13.78 21.84 -34.80
N GLY A 245 -14.21 21.02 -35.77
CA GLY A 245 -13.34 20.31 -36.71
C GLY A 245 -12.85 18.94 -36.22
N LEU A 246 -13.23 18.51 -35.01
CA LEU A 246 -12.94 17.15 -34.53
C LEU A 246 -13.86 16.09 -35.16
N ASP A 247 -14.98 16.48 -35.75
CA ASP A 247 -15.89 15.63 -36.53
C ASP A 247 -15.24 15.03 -37.79
N ALA A 248 -14.08 15.55 -38.22
CA ALA A 248 -13.27 14.98 -39.30
C ALA A 248 -12.40 13.78 -38.86
N LEU A 249 -12.40 13.42 -37.57
CA LEU A 249 -11.66 12.25 -37.08
C LEU A 249 -12.34 10.95 -37.49
N ASP A 250 -11.52 9.92 -37.73
CA ASP A 250 -11.99 8.56 -37.97
C ASP A 250 -12.61 8.00 -36.66
N PRO A 251 -13.90 7.61 -36.65
CA PRO A 251 -14.54 7.02 -35.47
C PRO A 251 -13.93 5.70 -35.01
N GLU A 252 -13.20 4.98 -35.87
CA GLU A 252 -12.48 3.76 -35.52
C GLU A 252 -10.95 3.99 -35.39
N GLY A 253 -10.51 5.24 -35.54
CA GLY A 253 -9.10 5.63 -35.49
C GLY A 253 -8.54 5.81 -34.08
N GLU A 254 -7.22 6.04 -34.02
CA GLU A 254 -6.46 6.23 -32.78
C GLU A 254 -6.89 7.46 -31.94
N PHE A 255 -7.58 8.42 -32.57
CA PHE A 255 -8.05 9.66 -31.96
C PHE A 255 -9.55 9.69 -31.69
N SER A 256 -10.25 8.56 -31.88
CA SER A 256 -11.71 8.44 -31.69
C SER A 256 -12.21 8.87 -30.30
N GLN A 257 -11.36 8.80 -29.27
CA GLN A 257 -11.68 9.30 -27.91
C GLN A 257 -12.14 10.76 -27.89
N PHE A 258 -11.66 11.60 -28.83
CA PHE A 258 -12.01 13.01 -28.93
C PHE A 258 -13.37 13.30 -29.59
N LEU A 259 -14.02 12.27 -30.17
CA LEU A 259 -15.35 12.40 -30.77
C LEU A 259 -16.48 12.37 -29.73
N THR A 260 -16.16 12.09 -28.46
CA THR A 260 -17.15 11.94 -27.41
C THR A 260 -17.85 13.28 -27.11
N GLN A 261 -19.18 13.26 -27.09
CA GLN A 261 -20.02 14.43 -26.77
C GLN A 261 -20.91 14.11 -25.57
N THR A 262 -20.83 14.92 -24.51
CA THR A 262 -21.98 15.37 -23.68
C THR A 262 -21.52 16.27 -22.53
N ALA A 263 -22.47 17.08 -22.04
CA ALA A 263 -22.27 18.12 -21.04
C ALA A 263 -22.37 17.60 -19.60
N ASN A 264 -21.57 18.24 -18.75
CA ASN A 264 -21.56 18.25 -17.28
C ASN A 264 -20.84 17.10 -16.56
N THR A 265 -19.52 17.25 -16.50
CA THR A 265 -18.81 17.03 -15.23
C THR A 265 -19.11 18.18 -14.25
N GLY A 266 -18.93 17.95 -12.95
CA GLY A 266 -18.93 19.03 -11.95
C GLY A 266 -17.88 20.09 -12.29
N ASP A 267 -17.96 21.25 -11.65
CA ASP A 267 -16.93 22.27 -11.83
C ASP A 267 -15.62 21.75 -11.23
N VAL A 268 -14.53 21.86 -12.02
CA VAL A 268 -13.19 21.43 -11.63
C VAL A 268 -12.21 22.54 -11.96
N SER A 269 -11.22 22.72 -11.09
CA SER A 269 -10.06 23.55 -11.36
C SER A 269 -9.03 22.73 -12.15
N ILE A 270 -8.27 23.38 -13.03
CA ILE A 270 -7.17 22.73 -13.79
C ILE A 270 -5.88 23.47 -13.44
N HIS A 271 -4.93 22.73 -12.88
CA HIS A 271 -3.61 23.24 -12.52
C HIS A 271 -2.55 22.55 -13.37
N HIS A 272 -1.82 23.35 -14.16
CA HIS A 272 -0.74 22.85 -14.99
C HIS A 272 0.56 22.73 -14.18
N VAL A 273 1.26 21.62 -14.38
CA VAL A 273 2.55 21.32 -13.74
C VAL A 273 3.50 20.66 -14.73
N THR A 274 4.81 20.82 -14.51
CA THR A 274 5.85 20.15 -15.32
C THR A 274 6.50 18.96 -14.63
N LYS A 275 6.18 18.76 -13.35
CA LYS A 275 6.57 17.62 -12.51
C LYS A 275 5.34 17.17 -11.70
N PRO A 276 5.15 15.87 -11.43
CA PRO A 276 4.02 15.41 -10.63
C PRO A 276 4.09 15.94 -9.19
N PRO A 277 3.09 16.69 -8.71
CA PRO A 277 2.96 17.07 -7.31
C PRO A 277 2.21 15.97 -6.53
N GLU A 278 2.25 16.08 -5.20
CA GLU A 278 1.24 15.49 -4.32
C GLU A 278 0.06 16.47 -4.22
N LEU A 279 -1.17 16.01 -4.48
CA LEU A 279 -2.38 16.83 -4.36
C LEU A 279 -3.17 16.42 -3.13
N ILE A 280 -3.41 17.39 -2.24
CA ILE A 280 -4.35 17.29 -1.13
C ILE A 280 -5.63 17.99 -1.58
N THR A 281 -6.72 17.24 -1.71
CA THR A 281 -8.06 17.80 -2.00
C THR A 281 -8.91 17.74 -0.75
N ILE A 282 -9.41 18.89 -0.32
CA ILE A 282 -10.30 19.05 0.84
C ILE A 282 -11.64 19.53 0.30
N ASP A 283 -12.72 18.88 0.71
CA ASP A 283 -14.06 19.25 0.25
C ASP A 283 -14.58 20.46 1.06
N GLY A 284 -14.23 21.67 0.62
CA GLY A 284 -14.57 22.92 1.30
C GLY A 284 -13.58 23.31 2.40
N GLU A 285 -14.08 23.93 3.48
CA GLU A 285 -13.25 24.26 4.65
C GLU A 285 -12.84 22.98 5.40
N PRO A 286 -11.62 22.89 5.97
CA PRO A 286 -11.18 21.68 6.68
C PRO A 286 -12.08 21.31 7.88
N GLU A 287 -12.63 20.11 7.86
CA GLU A 287 -13.39 19.53 8.97
C GLU A 287 -12.43 18.75 9.87
N ILE A 288 -12.18 19.27 11.08
CA ILE A 288 -11.19 18.71 12.02
C ILE A 288 -11.89 17.84 13.06
N GLU A 289 -11.53 16.56 13.09
CA GLU A 289 -12.06 15.57 14.04
C GLU A 289 -10.96 15.06 14.99
N ALA A 290 -11.28 14.92 16.27
CA ALA A 290 -10.34 14.45 17.28
C ALA A 290 -10.14 12.93 17.21
N ILE A 291 -8.91 12.50 17.47
CA ILE A 291 -8.60 11.10 17.80
C ILE A 291 -8.47 11.06 19.33
N GLU A 292 -9.55 10.67 20.01
CA GLU A 292 -9.73 10.81 21.47
C GLU A 292 -8.56 10.21 22.28
N GLU A 293 -8.07 9.04 21.87
CA GLU A 293 -6.97 8.33 22.53
C GLU A 293 -5.59 8.96 22.25
N ALA A 294 -5.47 9.79 21.22
CA ALA A 294 -4.22 10.37 20.75
C ALA A 294 -3.97 11.80 21.25
N GLN A 295 -4.40 12.11 22.48
CA GLN A 295 -3.95 13.25 23.29
C GLN A 295 -3.89 14.61 22.53
N GLY A 296 -5.00 14.98 21.90
CA GLY A 296 -5.13 16.25 21.16
C GLY A 296 -4.60 16.22 19.73
N LEU A 297 -4.29 15.03 19.20
CA LEU A 297 -4.17 14.80 17.76
C LEU A 297 -5.56 14.77 17.13
N SER A 298 -5.69 15.46 16.01
CA SER A 298 -6.89 15.46 15.17
C SER A 298 -6.53 15.10 13.73
N PHE A 299 -7.51 14.73 12.93
CA PHE A 299 -7.38 14.55 11.48
C PHE A 299 -8.41 15.39 10.73
N VAL A 300 -8.15 15.64 9.45
CA VAL A 300 -9.10 16.33 8.56
C VAL A 300 -9.96 15.27 7.89
N SER A 301 -11.27 15.25 8.15
CA SER A 301 -12.15 14.14 7.75
C SER A 301 -12.77 14.30 6.36
N ASN A 302 -12.89 15.52 5.85
CA ASN A 302 -13.36 15.84 4.51
C ASN A 302 -12.23 15.82 3.46
N THR A 303 -11.28 14.91 3.61
CA THR A 303 -10.22 14.63 2.62
C THR A 303 -9.86 13.16 2.61
N GLN A 304 -9.43 12.65 1.45
CA GLN A 304 -8.87 11.30 1.32
C GLN A 304 -7.38 11.25 1.68
N SER A 305 -6.72 12.41 1.79
CA SER A 305 -5.31 12.50 2.17
C SER A 305 -5.14 12.30 3.67
N PRO A 306 -4.15 11.53 4.14
CA PRO A 306 -3.89 11.40 5.57
C PRO A 306 -3.29 12.71 6.12
N LEU A 307 -4.19 13.58 6.58
CA LEU A 307 -3.89 14.94 7.03
C LEU A 307 -4.26 15.08 8.50
N PHE A 308 -3.29 15.44 9.33
CA PHE A 308 -3.43 15.51 10.78
C PHE A 308 -3.08 16.89 11.30
N VAL A 309 -3.71 17.27 12.42
CA VAL A 309 -3.46 18.53 13.11
C VAL A 309 -3.07 18.20 14.54
N TYR A 310 -1.92 18.72 14.98
CA TYR A 310 -1.51 18.68 16.37
C TYR A 310 -0.94 20.03 16.77
N LYS A 311 -1.55 20.65 17.78
CA LYS A 311 -1.31 22.05 18.17
C LYS A 311 -1.59 22.99 16.99
N SER A 312 -0.56 23.63 16.45
CA SER A 312 -0.66 24.57 15.31
C SER A 312 0.08 24.06 14.07
N THR A 313 0.43 22.77 14.06
CA THR A 313 1.17 22.14 12.96
C THR A 313 0.27 21.13 12.26
N VAL A 314 0.28 21.19 10.94
CA VAL A 314 -0.38 20.23 10.06
C VAL A 314 0.65 19.21 9.60
N TYR A 315 0.26 17.94 9.60
CA TYR A 315 1.09 16.81 9.22
C TYR A 315 0.41 16.05 8.08
N PHE A 316 1.18 15.71 7.06
CA PHE A 316 0.70 14.98 5.88
C PHE A 316 1.58 13.76 5.65
N LEU A 317 0.97 12.60 5.47
CA LEU A 317 1.66 11.37 5.09
C LEU A 317 1.53 11.14 3.58
N ALA A 318 2.65 11.08 2.87
CA ALA A 318 2.71 10.69 1.47
C ALA A 318 3.84 9.71 1.21
N SER A 319 3.52 8.58 0.57
CA SER A 319 4.48 7.53 0.21
C SER A 319 5.38 7.11 1.39
N GLY A 320 4.78 6.87 2.56
CA GLY A 320 5.50 6.47 3.79
C GLY A 320 6.30 7.58 4.48
N ARG A 321 6.22 8.83 4.00
CA ARG A 321 7.00 9.96 4.53
C ARG A 321 6.10 11.03 5.09
N TRP A 322 6.52 11.57 6.22
CA TRP A 322 5.80 12.65 6.90
C TRP A 322 6.33 14.01 6.47
N PHE A 323 5.39 14.89 6.18
CA PHE A 323 5.63 16.29 5.89
C PHE A 323 4.86 17.15 6.88
N ALA A 324 5.38 18.32 7.22
CA ALA A 324 4.68 19.25 8.10
C ALA A 324 4.77 20.70 7.62
N THR A 325 3.72 21.45 7.94
CA THR A 325 3.61 22.90 7.73
C THR A 325 2.84 23.54 8.89
N ASN A 326 3.01 24.85 9.10
CA ASN A 326 2.19 25.62 10.04
C ASN A 326 1.08 26.42 9.32
N ASP A 327 1.04 26.37 8.00
CA ASP A 327 0.00 26.97 7.17
C ASP A 327 -0.32 25.97 6.05
N LEU A 328 -1.55 25.47 6.05
CA LEU A 328 -2.03 24.46 5.12
C LEU A 328 -2.11 24.99 3.69
N GLN A 329 -2.49 26.27 3.50
CA GLN A 329 -2.77 26.82 2.18
C GLN A 329 -1.53 27.43 1.52
N SER A 330 -0.69 28.10 2.30
CA SER A 330 0.45 28.86 1.76
C SER A 330 1.81 28.49 2.36
N GLY A 331 1.83 27.56 3.31
CA GLY A 331 3.04 27.21 4.03
C GLY A 331 3.98 26.29 3.26
N THR A 332 5.27 26.39 3.57
CA THR A 332 6.30 25.49 3.04
C THR A 332 6.31 24.19 3.83
N TRP A 333 6.07 23.08 3.12
CA TRP A 333 6.18 21.73 3.68
C TRP A 333 7.63 21.37 3.98
N LYS A 334 7.85 20.63 5.07
CA LYS A 334 9.15 20.09 5.46
C LYS A 334 9.02 18.62 5.79
N MET A 335 9.93 17.79 5.28
CA MET A 335 10.00 16.39 5.69
C MET A 335 10.33 16.29 7.18
N LEU A 336 9.64 15.39 7.88
CA LEU A 336 9.92 14.99 9.24
C LEU A 336 10.42 13.55 9.28
N ARG A 337 11.50 13.31 10.02
CA ARG A 337 11.93 11.96 10.42
C ARG A 337 11.37 11.53 11.77
N LYS A 338 11.07 12.50 12.64
CA LYS A 338 10.51 12.28 13.98
C LYS A 338 9.15 12.94 14.08
N LEU A 339 8.17 12.18 14.56
CA LEU A 339 6.84 12.66 14.86
C LEU A 339 6.68 12.97 16.34
N PRO A 340 5.71 13.81 16.71
CA PRO A 340 5.22 13.85 18.08
C PRO A 340 4.79 12.46 18.55
N GLY A 341 5.14 12.07 19.79
CA GLY A 341 4.82 10.74 20.31
C GLY A 341 3.31 10.41 20.38
N VAL A 342 2.44 11.42 20.26
CA VAL A 342 0.99 11.22 20.20
C VAL A 342 0.54 10.43 18.96
N PHE A 343 1.33 10.41 17.89
CA PHE A 343 1.00 9.61 16.69
C PHE A 343 1.03 8.09 16.96
N SER A 344 1.85 7.62 17.91
CA SER A 344 1.88 6.21 18.31
C SER A 344 0.64 5.80 19.12
N ASN A 345 -0.16 6.77 19.59
CA ASN A 345 -1.38 6.54 20.36
C ASN A 345 -2.65 6.46 19.50
N ILE A 346 -2.56 6.66 18.18
CA ILE A 346 -3.70 6.43 17.27
C ILE A 346 -4.16 4.97 17.44
N PRO A 347 -5.41 4.65 17.78
CA PRO A 347 -5.84 3.27 17.92
C PRO A 347 -5.67 2.47 16.62
N ALA A 348 -5.30 1.19 16.71
CA ALA A 348 -5.07 0.35 15.54
C ALA A 348 -6.37 0.07 14.75
N ASP A 349 -7.52 0.08 15.42
CA ASP A 349 -8.87 -0.10 14.88
C ASP A 349 -9.54 1.23 14.46
N HIS A 350 -8.88 2.37 14.68
CA HIS A 350 -9.37 3.66 14.19
C HIS A 350 -9.30 3.73 12.65
N GLY A 351 -10.15 4.53 12.01
CA GLY A 351 -10.14 4.72 10.54
C GLY A 351 -8.82 5.25 9.99
N MET A 352 -8.00 5.90 10.83
CA MET A 352 -6.64 6.34 10.53
C MET A 352 -5.54 5.41 11.08
N GLY A 353 -5.89 4.27 11.67
CA GLY A 353 -4.93 3.34 12.29
C GLY A 353 -3.88 2.81 11.32
N TYR A 354 -4.20 2.71 10.02
CA TYR A 354 -3.28 2.26 8.98
C TYR A 354 -2.00 3.12 8.88
N VAL A 355 -2.05 4.40 9.27
CA VAL A 355 -0.87 5.28 9.21
C VAL A 355 0.22 4.87 10.20
N ARG A 356 -0.12 4.05 11.21
CA ARG A 356 0.84 3.53 12.20
C ARG A 356 2.00 2.80 11.52
N ALA A 357 1.77 2.13 10.38
CA ALA A 357 2.83 1.52 9.57
C ALA A 357 3.92 2.51 9.10
N SER A 358 3.63 3.81 9.11
CA SER A 358 4.57 4.90 8.82
C SER A 358 4.89 5.77 10.04
N VAL A 359 4.39 5.43 11.23
CA VAL A 359 4.75 6.11 12.48
C VAL A 359 5.95 5.37 13.09
N PRO A 360 7.10 6.05 13.28
CA PRO A 360 8.28 5.43 13.89
C PRO A 360 7.97 4.76 15.23
N ASP A 361 8.74 3.72 15.54
CA ASP A 361 8.65 2.91 16.78
C ASP A 361 7.37 2.11 17.01
N THR A 362 6.35 2.21 16.16
CA THR A 362 5.16 1.37 16.29
C THR A 362 5.46 -0.08 15.91
N LEU A 363 4.65 -1.00 16.46
CA LEU A 363 4.69 -2.41 16.07
C LEU A 363 4.48 -2.55 14.56
N GLU A 364 3.53 -1.80 14.02
CA GLU A 364 3.14 -1.81 12.61
C GLU A 364 4.28 -1.37 11.69
N ALA A 365 5.02 -0.32 12.05
CA ALA A 365 6.18 0.12 11.27
C ALA A 365 7.30 -0.92 11.28
N ARG A 366 7.55 -1.57 12.43
CA ARG A 366 8.55 -2.64 12.57
C ARG A 366 8.17 -3.88 11.75
N THR A 367 6.89 -4.27 11.80
CA THR A 367 6.38 -5.39 10.99
C THR A 367 6.42 -5.07 9.50
N ALA A 368 6.11 -3.83 9.09
CA ALA A 368 6.17 -3.43 7.68
C ALA A 368 7.62 -3.45 7.15
N LEU A 369 8.59 -3.06 7.98
CA LEU A 369 10.01 -3.14 7.63
C LEU A 369 10.48 -4.59 7.45
N LEU A 370 10.09 -5.50 8.36
CA LEU A 370 10.37 -6.93 8.22
C LEU A 370 9.73 -7.51 6.95
N GLU A 371 8.46 -7.20 6.71
CA GLU A 371 7.74 -7.69 5.54
C GLU A 371 8.36 -7.19 4.23
N ALA A 372 8.77 -5.91 4.18
CA ALA A 372 9.46 -5.34 3.03
C ALA A 372 10.86 -5.95 2.78
N SER A 373 11.45 -6.60 3.78
CA SER A 373 12.75 -7.28 3.68
C SER A 373 12.64 -8.73 3.22
N LEU A 374 11.42 -9.27 3.10
CA LEU A 374 11.20 -10.65 2.67
C LEU A 374 11.65 -10.87 1.22
N PRO A 375 12.31 -12.00 0.92
CA PRO A 375 12.79 -12.27 -0.43
C PRO A 375 11.63 -12.60 -1.39
N GLU A 376 11.56 -11.92 -2.53
CA GLU A 376 10.70 -12.34 -3.64
C GLU A 376 11.32 -13.53 -4.39
N LYS A 377 10.89 -14.75 -4.07
CA LYS A 377 11.30 -15.95 -4.83
C LYS A 377 10.42 -16.09 -6.09
N LYS A 378 10.94 -15.68 -7.25
CA LYS A 378 10.32 -15.98 -8.57
C LYS A 378 10.83 -17.32 -9.09
N THR A 379 9.95 -18.31 -9.22
CA THR A 379 10.28 -19.55 -9.93
C THR A 379 10.24 -19.27 -11.43
N VAL A 380 11.38 -19.39 -12.10
CA VAL A 380 11.43 -19.35 -13.58
C VAL A 380 11.01 -20.73 -14.09
N PRO A 381 9.99 -20.83 -14.97
CA PRO A 381 9.51 -22.10 -15.50
C PRO A 381 10.49 -22.80 -16.44
#